data_AF-A0A1J5JVM4-F1
#
_entry.id   AF-A0A1J5JVM4-F1
#
_cell.length_a   1.000
_cell.length_b   1.000
_cell.length_c   1.000
_cell.angle_alpha   90.00
_cell.angle_beta   90.00
_cell.angle_gamma   90.00
#
_symmetry.space_group_name_H-M   'P 1'
#
loop_
_entity.id
_entity.type
_entity.pdbx_description
1 polymer ?
#
loop_
_entity_poly.entity_id
_entity_poly.type
_entity_poly.pdbx_seq_one_letter_code
_entity_poly.pdbx_strand_id
1 'polypeptide(L)' 'MQIKLCYNCDQPVVKDVVALNKKLLGRSTKRFLCLTCLAEYLDCTEDDLSRKIQEFKEQGCALFA' A
#
# COMPACT_ATOMS: atom_id res chain seq x y z
N MET A 1 -15.66 7.70 -6.35
CA MET A 1 -14.56 6.95 -5.70
C MET A 1 -14.59 5.51 -6.19
N GLN A 2 -13.51 4.97 -6.75
CA GLN A 2 -13.38 3.52 -6.96
C GLN A 2 -12.70 2.91 -5.74
N ILE A 3 -13.40 2.04 -5.02
CA ILE A 3 -12.85 1.29 -3.89
C ILE A 3 -12.00 0.16 -4.49
N LYS A 4 -10.74 0.04 -4.04
CA LYS A 4 -9.89 -1.10 -4.40
C LYS A 4 -10.01 -2.14 -3.30
N LEU A 5 -10.16 -3.40 -3.67
CA LEU A 5 -10.20 -4.52 -2.73
C LEU A 5 -8.87 -5.25 -2.73
N CYS A 6 -8.52 -5.81 -1.57
CA CYS A 6 -7.35 -6.65 -1.40
C CYS A 6 -7.51 -7.91 -2.24
N TYR A 7 -6.49 -8.25 -3.02
CA TYR A 7 -6.48 -9.46 -3.84
C TYR A 7 -6.54 -10.76 -3.02
N ASN A 8 -6.16 -10.73 -1.74
CA ASN A 8 -6.06 -11.91 -0.90
C ASN A 8 -7.24 -12.10 0.07
N CYS A 9 -7.80 -11.00 0.60
CA CYS A 9 -8.81 -11.05 1.66
C CYS A 9 -10.07 -10.21 1.36
N ASP A 10 -10.17 -9.65 0.16
CA ASP A 10 -11.30 -8.82 -0.29
C ASP A 10 -11.59 -7.57 0.58
N GLN A 11 -10.71 -7.22 1.52
CA GLN A 11 -10.88 -6.02 2.33
C GLN A 11 -10.65 -4.73 1.53
N PRO A 12 -11.36 -3.63 1.85
CA PRO A 12 -11.15 -2.34 1.22
C PRO A 12 -9.73 -1.81 1.50
N VAL A 13 -9.03 -1.44 0.43
CA VAL A 13 -7.68 -0.89 0.45
C VAL A 13 -7.77 0.63 0.31
N VAL A 14 -7.24 1.34 1.31
CA VAL A 14 -7.21 2.80 1.31
C VAL A 14 -6.21 3.36 0.29
N LYS A 15 -6.41 4.61 -0.15
CA LYS A 15 -5.60 5.27 -1.20
C LYS A 15 -4.08 5.17 -0.92
N ASP A 16 -3.67 5.39 0.33
CA ASP A 16 -2.27 5.34 0.72
C ASP A 16 -1.67 3.94 0.56
N VAL A 17 -2.41 2.90 0.94
CA VAL A 17 -1.96 1.51 0.78
C VAL A 17 -1.89 1.13 -0.70
N VAL A 18 -2.82 1.62 -1.53
CA VAL A 18 -2.74 1.47 -3.00
C VAL A 18 -1.49 2.13 -3.57
N ALA A 19 -1.15 3.34 -3.11
CA ALA A 19 0.07 4.03 -3.51
C ALA A 19 1.34 3.28 -3.05
N LEU A 20 1.33 2.75 -1.83
CA LEU A 20 2.41 1.93 -1.30
C LEU A 20 2.61 0.64 -2.10
N ASN A 21 1.53 -0.07 -2.45
CA ASN A 21 1.59 -1.23 -3.32
C ASN A 21 2.25 -0.89 -4.67
N LYS A 22 1.88 0.24 -5.29
CA LYS A 22 2.51 0.69 -6.55
C LYS A 22 3.98 1.08 -6.36
N LYS A 23 4.35 1.60 -5.19
CA LYS A 23 5.72 2.01 -4.88
C LYS A 23 6.62 0.80 -4.64
N LEU A 24 6.14 -0.21 -3.91
CA LEU A 24 6.91 -1.40 -3.50
C LEU A 24 6.86 -2.52 -4.54
N LEU A 25 5.68 -2.83 -5.09
CA LEU A 25 5.46 -3.92 -6.04
C LEU A 25 5.59 -3.46 -7.51
N GLY A 26 5.73 -2.16 -7.74
CA GLY A 26 5.86 -1.55 -9.06
C GLY A 26 4.59 -0.86 -9.56
N ARG A 27 4.77 0.23 -10.33
CA ARG A 27 3.67 1.12 -10.77
C ARG A 27 2.63 0.43 -11.65
N SER A 28 3.01 -0.65 -12.32
CA SER A 28 2.16 -1.44 -13.20
C SER A 28 1.38 -2.55 -12.47
N THR A 29 1.48 -2.65 -11.13
CA THR A 29 0.78 -3.69 -10.40
C THR A 29 -0.74 -3.52 -10.52
N LYS A 30 -1.42 -4.61 -10.86
CA LYS A 30 -2.89 -4.68 -10.94
C LYS A 30 -3.53 -5.32 -9.72
N ARG A 31 -2.72 -6.01 -8.90
CA ARG A 31 -3.12 -6.67 -7.67
C ARG A 31 -2.69 -5.80 -6.49
N PHE A 32 -3.65 -5.36 -5.70
CA PHE A 32 -3.41 -4.54 -4.51
C PHE A 32 -3.66 -5.41 -3.28
N LEU A 33 -2.78 -5.30 -2.30
CA LEU A 33 -2.92 -5.95 -1.00
C LEU A 33 -3.32 -4.89 0.04
N CYS A 34 -4.15 -5.26 1.01
CA CYS A 34 -4.34 -4.45 2.21
C CYS A 34 -3.03 -4.38 3.01
N LEU A 35 -2.99 -3.53 4.03
CA LEU A 35 -1.77 -3.32 4.82
C LEU A 35 -1.28 -4.63 5.46
N THR A 36 -2.20 -5.40 6.04
CA THR A 36 -1.92 -6.70 6.68
C THR A 36 -1.37 -7.72 5.70
N CYS A 37 -2.07 -7.99 4.59
CA CYS A 37 -1.59 -8.95 3.60
C CYS A 37 -0.30 -8.49 2.89
N LEU A 38 -0.09 -7.18 2.75
CA LEU A 38 1.16 -6.65 2.24
C LEU A 38 2.31 -6.86 3.22
N ALA A 39 2.05 -6.72 4.52
CA ALA A 39 3.03 -6.96 5.58
C ALA A 39 3.45 -8.43 5.60
N GLU A 40 2.49 -9.36 5.53
CA GLU A 40 2.77 -10.80 5.40
C GLU A 40 3.54 -11.11 4.10
N TYR A 41 3.16 -10.50 2.97
CA TYR A 41 3.85 -10.72 1.70
C TYR A 41 5.30 -10.23 1.69
N LEU A 42 5.59 -9.14 2.42
CA LEU A 42 6.92 -8.54 2.51
C LEU A 42 7.71 -9.00 3.74
N ASP A 43 7.17 -9.94 4.52
CA ASP A 43 7.74 -10.43 5.79
C ASP A 43 8.09 -9.27 6.74
N CYS A 44 7.17 -8.31 6.87
CA CYS A 44 7.31 -7.15 7.74
C CYS A 44 6.04 -6.92 8.58
N THR A 45 6.00 -5.82 9.35
CA THR A 45 4.84 -5.46 10.18
C THR A 45 4.03 -4.34 9.54
N GLU A 46 2.76 -4.24 9.91
CA GLU A 46 1.88 -3.13 9.49
C GLU A 46 2.40 -1.76 9.94
N ASP A 47 3.13 -1.72 11.06
CA ASP A 47 3.80 -0.51 11.58
C ASP A 47 4.95 -0.06 10.67
N ASP A 48 5.78 -0.99 10.17
CA ASP A 48 6.86 -0.68 9.23
C ASP A 48 6.31 -0.07 7.94
N LEU A 49 5.24 -0.66 7.40
CA LEU A 49 4.55 -0.14 6.22
C LEU A 49 3.92 1.23 6.49
N SER A 50 3.32 1.44 7.66
CA SER A 50 2.77 2.74 8.05
C SER A 50 3.85 3.81 8.18
N ARG A 51 5.01 3.50 8.77
CA ARG A 51 6.16 4.42 8.79
C ARG A 51 6.59 4.79 7.38
N LYS A 52 6.77 3.80 6.49
CA LYS A 52 7.13 4.06 5.09
C LYS A 52 6.14 5.00 4.39
N ILE A 53 4.84 4.84 4.64
CA ILE A 53 3.82 5.75 4.09
C ILE A 53 4.07 7.19 4.56
N GLN A 54 4.30 7.39 5.86
CA GLN A 54 4.58 8.72 6.41
C GLN A 54 5.89 9.29 5.83
N GLU A 55 6.96 8.51 5.80
CA GLU A 55 8.23 8.93 5.20
C GLU A 55 8.07 9.36 3.74
N PHE A 56 7.29 8.63 2.94
CA PHE A 56 7.02 9.01 1.55
C PHE A 56 6.17 10.28 1.43
N LYS A 57 5.26 10.52 2.37
CA LYS A 57 4.47 11.78 2.43
C LYS A 57 5.36 12.96 2.79
N GLU A 58 6.21 12.81 3.80
CA GLU A 58 7.16 13.84 4.25
C GLU A 58 8.19 14.18 3.16
N GLN A 59 8.63 13.18 2.39
CA GLN A 59 9.50 13.39 1.22
C GLN A 59 8.78 14.02 0.01
N GLY A 60 7.47 14.28 0.09
CA GLY A 60 6.71 14.87 -1.01
C GLY A 60 6.50 13.92 -2.20
N CYS A 61 6.38 12.62 -1.96
CA CYS A 61 6.19 11.66 -3.03
C CYS A 61 4.84 11.90 -3.74
N ALA A 62 4.89 12.19 -5.05
CA ALA A 62 3.69 12.47 -5.86
C ALA A 62 2.62 11.35 -5.87
N LEU A 63 2.96 10.13 -5.46
CA LEU A 63 1.99 9.04 -5.31
C LEU A 63 1.13 9.16 -4.04
N PHE A 64 1.63 9.89 -3.04
CA PHE A 64 1.01 10.10 -1.73
C PHE A 64 0.53 11.55 -1.51
N ALA A 65 0.62 12.38 -2.56
CA ALA A 65 0.07 13.73 -2.61
C ALA A 65 -1.47 13.75 -2.73
#